data_AF-A0YTF3-F1
#
_entry.id   AF-A0YTF3-F1
#
_cell.length_a   1.000
_cell.length_b   1.000
_cell.length_c   1.000
_cell.angle_alpha   90.00
_cell.angle_beta   90.00
_cell.angle_gamma   90.00
#
_symmetry.space_group_name_H-M   'P 1'
#
loop_
_entity.id
_entity.type
_entity.pdbx_description
1 polymer ?
#
loop_
_entity_poly.entity_id
_entity_poly.type
_entity_poly.pdbx_seq_one_letter_code
_entity_poly.pdbx_strand_id
1 'polypeptide(L)'
;MSSDNQANQETNQKINTFDDPLAQRAMEIGQEKAKNSESEEEKITIELTKVDADKLSKLMSRLALRDDIIVESAISLVRHYVVKEKRTSVDQLEKKFLGNGNTDSGEKPQHIKLSLSAEGQRNLKDLEMDEKVSECVRIAINLYDDVIHSYDLTQNSNPENHD
;
A
#
# COMPACT_ATOMS: atom_id res chain seq x y z
N MET A 1 50.94 6.07 -48.50
CA MET A 1 49.95 7.16 -48.53
C MET A 1 48.76 6.61 -49.31
N SER A 2 47.93 5.75 -48.69
CA SER A 2 46.88 6.05 -47.71
C SER A 2 45.75 6.87 -48.33
N SER A 3 44.71 6.21 -48.83
CA SER A 3 43.48 5.95 -48.07
C SER A 3 42.33 5.67 -49.03
N ASP A 4 41.89 4.41 -49.06
CA ASP A 4 40.62 3.99 -49.62
C ASP A 4 39.47 4.62 -48.82
N ASN A 5 38.56 5.25 -49.55
CA ASN A 5 37.38 5.90 -49.01
C ASN A 5 36.27 4.85 -48.85
N GLN A 6 36.18 4.24 -47.68
CA GLN A 6 34.98 3.52 -47.21
C GLN A 6 34.45 4.23 -45.97
N ALA A 7 33.19 4.67 -45.99
CA ALA A 7 32.25 4.47 -44.89
C ALA A 7 30.90 5.15 -45.16
N ASN A 8 29.86 4.42 -44.75
CA ASN A 8 28.54 4.87 -44.33
C ASN A 8 27.50 5.19 -45.41
N GLN A 9 26.94 4.11 -45.97
CA GLN A 9 25.50 4.02 -46.17
C GLN A 9 24.83 3.88 -44.80
N GLU A 10 24.13 4.91 -44.35
CA GLU A 10 23.21 4.84 -43.22
C GLU A 10 21.97 4.05 -43.64
N THR A 11 21.89 2.79 -43.24
CA THR A 11 20.68 1.97 -43.35
C THR A 11 19.61 2.51 -42.39
N ASN A 12 18.67 3.28 -42.95
CA ASN A 12 17.36 3.55 -42.38
C ASN A 12 16.58 2.22 -42.25
N GLN A 13 16.80 1.46 -41.18
CA GLN A 13 15.94 0.34 -40.84
C GLN A 13 14.62 0.86 -40.27
N LYS A 14 13.63 1.03 -41.15
CA LYS A 14 12.23 0.97 -40.74
C LYS A 14 11.98 -0.41 -40.13
N ILE A 15 11.89 -0.47 -38.82
CA ILE A 15 11.45 -1.67 -38.10
C ILE A 15 9.97 -1.87 -38.44
N ASN A 16 9.69 -2.63 -39.50
CA ASN A 16 8.35 -3.14 -39.79
C ASN A 16 7.99 -4.14 -38.69
N THR A 17 7.38 -3.64 -37.63
CA THR A 17 7.01 -4.36 -36.40
C THR A 17 5.84 -5.33 -36.59
N PHE A 18 5.34 -5.49 -37.82
CA PHE A 18 4.13 -6.25 -38.14
C PHE A 18 4.38 -7.74 -38.44
N ASP A 19 5.61 -8.14 -38.74
CA ASP A 19 5.95 -9.53 -39.14
C ASP A 19 6.89 -10.25 -38.15
N ASP A 20 7.07 -9.72 -36.93
CA ASP A 20 7.83 -10.43 -35.89
C ASP A 20 6.91 -11.39 -35.11
N PRO A 21 7.08 -12.72 -35.25
CA PRO A 21 6.26 -13.70 -34.54
C PRO A 21 6.38 -13.59 -33.01
N LEU A 22 7.51 -13.11 -32.49
CA LEU A 22 7.69 -12.86 -31.06
C LEU A 22 6.89 -11.64 -30.59
N ALA A 23 6.88 -10.56 -31.38
CA ALA A 23 6.11 -9.37 -31.08
C ALA A 23 4.60 -9.65 -31.14
N GLN A 24 4.14 -10.40 -32.14
CA GLN A 24 2.74 -10.85 -32.23
C GLN A 24 2.34 -11.72 -31.04
N ARG A 25 3.18 -12.69 -30.66
CA ARG A 25 2.92 -13.55 -29.51
C ARG A 25 2.92 -12.78 -28.19
N ALA A 26 3.81 -11.79 -28.03
CA ALA A 26 3.81 -10.92 -26.87
C ALA A 26 2.55 -10.02 -26.81
N MET A 27 2.08 -9.54 -27.96
CA MET A 27 0.83 -8.78 -28.06
C MET A 27 -0.40 -9.64 -27.75
N GLU A 28 -0.47 -10.87 -28.27
CA GLU A 28 -1.56 -11.82 -27.96
C GLU A 28 -1.59 -12.14 -26.46
N ILE A 29 -0.44 -12.45 -25.84
CA ILE A 29 -0.35 -12.68 -24.39
C ILE A 29 -0.79 -11.43 -23.61
N GLY A 30 -0.39 -10.24 -24.05
CA GLY A 30 -0.81 -8.98 -23.45
C GLY A 30 -2.32 -8.75 -23.55
N GLN A 31 -2.92 -9.06 -24.71
CA GLN A 31 -4.37 -8.92 -24.94
C GLN A 31 -5.19 -9.98 -24.21
N GLU A 32 -4.73 -11.23 -24.13
CA GLU A 32 -5.36 -12.27 -23.32
C GLU A 32 -5.34 -11.91 -21.84
N LYS A 33 -4.22 -11.38 -21.33
CA LYS A 33 -4.14 -10.86 -19.95
C LYS A 33 -5.10 -9.69 -19.74
N ALA A 34 -5.21 -8.77 -20.70
CA ALA A 34 -6.11 -7.62 -20.62
C ALA A 34 -7.59 -8.03 -20.66
N LYS A 35 -7.95 -9.01 -21.50
CA LYS A 35 -9.33 -9.54 -21.59
C LYS A 35 -9.71 -10.37 -20.37
N ASN A 36 -8.76 -11.11 -19.79
CA ASN A 36 -8.99 -11.85 -18.55
C ASN A 36 -8.92 -10.96 -17.29
N SER A 37 -8.40 -9.72 -17.40
CA SER A 37 -8.39 -8.74 -16.31
C SER A 37 -9.70 -7.95 -16.17
N GLU A 38 -10.74 -8.29 -16.95
CA GLU A 38 -12.13 -7.98 -16.57
C GLU A 38 -12.63 -8.90 -15.43
N SER A 39 -11.73 -9.66 -14.77
CA SER A 39 -12.02 -10.35 -13.52
C SER A 39 -12.55 -9.33 -12.52
N GLU A 40 -13.73 -9.58 -11.96
CA GLU A 40 -14.27 -8.88 -10.81
C GLU A 40 -13.12 -8.54 -9.85
N GLU A 41 -12.87 -7.24 -9.62
CA GLU A 41 -11.82 -6.83 -8.70
C GLU A 41 -12.03 -7.59 -7.38
N GLU A 42 -11.03 -8.38 -6.98
CA GLU A 42 -11.12 -9.22 -5.80
C GLU A 42 -11.26 -8.31 -4.58
N LYS A 43 -12.48 -8.22 -4.06
CA LYS A 43 -12.79 -7.37 -2.91
C LYS A 43 -12.40 -8.10 -1.64
N ILE A 44 -11.51 -7.49 -0.88
CA ILE A 44 -11.19 -7.94 0.47
C ILE A 44 -12.22 -7.38 1.45
N THR A 45 -12.52 -8.15 2.50
CA THR A 45 -13.36 -7.69 3.61
C THR A 45 -12.46 -7.47 4.82
N ILE A 46 -12.47 -6.25 5.35
CA ILE A 46 -11.72 -5.83 6.53
C ILE A 46 -12.69 -5.79 7.70
N GLU A 47 -12.33 -6.44 8.79
CA GLU A 47 -13.10 -6.47 10.02
C GLU A 47 -12.47 -5.56 11.06
N LEU A 48 -13.23 -4.56 11.49
CA LEU A 48 -12.81 -3.61 12.51
C LEU A 48 -13.67 -3.75 13.75
N THR A 49 -13.03 -3.62 14.91
CA THR A 49 -13.76 -3.35 16.15
C THR A 49 -14.43 -1.98 16.04
N LYS A 50 -15.46 -1.72 16.84
CA LYS A 50 -16.08 -0.39 16.87
C LYS A 50 -15.07 0.71 17.20
N VAL A 51 -14.17 0.45 18.14
CA VAL A 51 -13.10 1.40 18.53
C VAL A 51 -12.19 1.71 17.35
N ASP A 52 -11.75 0.70 16.61
CA ASP A 52 -10.88 0.89 15.45
C ASP A 52 -11.63 1.60 14.30
N ALA A 53 -12.90 1.28 14.10
CA ALA A 53 -13.75 1.96 13.12
C ALA A 53 -13.99 3.43 13.47
N ASP A 54 -14.20 3.75 14.75
CA ASP A 54 -14.34 5.13 15.23
C ASP A 54 -13.03 5.91 15.04
N LYS A 55 -11.88 5.27 15.29
CA LYS A 55 -10.55 5.86 15.01
C LYS A 55 -10.37 6.12 13.51
N LEU A 56 -10.71 5.14 12.66
CA LEU A 56 -10.65 5.30 11.21
C LEU A 56 -11.56 6.44 10.73
N SER A 57 -12.78 6.54 11.26
CA SER A 57 -13.71 7.64 10.95
C SER A 57 -13.17 9.01 11.34
N LYS A 58 -12.52 9.12 12.49
CA LYS A 58 -11.83 10.36 12.90
C LYS A 58 -10.66 10.69 11.97
N LEU A 59 -9.87 9.70 11.57
CA LEU A 59 -8.77 9.89 10.62
C LEU A 59 -9.29 10.35 9.24
N MET A 60 -10.33 9.70 8.72
CA MET A 60 -11.01 10.11 7.48
C MET A 60 -11.49 11.55 7.54
N SER A 61 -12.14 11.92 8.65
CA SER A 61 -12.66 13.28 8.84
C SER A 61 -11.55 14.33 8.92
N ARG A 62 -10.44 14.01 9.61
CA ARG A 62 -9.30 14.94 9.78
C ARG A 62 -8.52 15.14 8.49
N LEU A 63 -8.34 14.08 7.70
CA LEU A 63 -7.54 14.11 6.47
C LEU A 63 -8.39 14.39 5.21
N ALA A 64 -9.72 14.40 5.33
CA ALA A 64 -10.65 14.48 4.21
C ALA A 64 -10.39 13.40 3.14
N LEU A 65 -10.07 12.18 3.60
CA LEU A 65 -9.75 11.04 2.74
C LEU A 65 -10.82 9.96 2.85
N ARG A 66 -10.96 9.20 1.76
CA ARG A 66 -11.80 8.01 1.70
C ARG A 66 -11.14 6.83 2.42
N ASP A 67 -11.98 5.87 2.78
CA ASP A 67 -11.67 4.60 3.41
C ASP A 67 -10.63 3.77 2.64
N ASP A 68 -10.77 3.66 1.31
CA ASP A 68 -9.81 2.95 0.45
C ASP A 68 -8.40 3.56 0.53
N ILE A 69 -8.30 4.88 0.42
CA ILE A 69 -7.02 5.59 0.47
C ILE A 69 -6.35 5.47 1.84
N ILE A 70 -7.13 5.55 2.92
CA ILE A 70 -6.55 5.43 4.27
C ILE A 70 -6.07 4.02 4.53
N VAL A 71 -6.82 2.99 4.10
CA VAL A 71 -6.38 1.59 4.23
C VAL A 71 -5.10 1.33 3.46
N GLU A 72 -4.99 1.82 2.22
CA GLU A 72 -3.77 1.70 1.41
C GLU A 72 -2.58 2.42 2.03
N SER A 73 -2.82 3.62 2.55
CA SER A 73 -1.81 4.40 3.26
C SER A 73 -1.37 3.70 4.55
N ALA A 74 -2.31 3.06 5.25
CA ALA A 74 -2.08 2.26 6.45
C ALA A 74 -1.16 1.08 6.18
N ILE A 75 -1.46 0.27 5.16
CA ILE A 75 -0.61 -0.87 4.76
C ILE A 75 0.80 -0.38 4.41
N SER A 76 0.88 0.71 3.65
CA SER A 76 2.16 1.31 3.24
C SER A 76 2.97 1.82 4.43
N LEU A 77 2.31 2.37 5.46
CA LEU A 77 2.93 2.86 6.67
C LEU A 77 3.52 1.72 7.51
N VAL A 78 2.78 0.62 7.68
CA VAL A 78 3.29 -0.57 8.38
C VAL A 78 4.54 -1.10 7.67
N ARG A 79 4.49 -1.21 6.34
CA ARG A 79 5.65 -1.61 5.54
C ARG A 79 6.84 -0.67 5.75
N HIS A 80 6.61 0.63 5.78
CA HIS A 80 7.66 1.61 6.05
C HIS A 80 8.35 1.36 7.40
N TYR A 81 7.57 1.15 8.47
CA TYR A 81 8.11 0.90 9.81
C TYR A 81 8.87 -0.43 9.92
N VAL A 82 8.37 -1.49 9.29
CA VAL A 82 8.99 -2.82 9.36
C VAL A 82 10.24 -2.89 8.47
N VAL A 83 10.11 -2.53 7.20
CA VAL A 83 11.13 -2.79 6.18
C VAL A 83 12.18 -1.68 6.14
N LYS A 84 11.74 -0.43 6.14
CA LYS A 84 12.64 0.70 5.85
C LYS A 84 13.34 1.22 7.10
N GLU A 85 12.60 1.33 8.20
CA GLU A 85 13.18 1.78 9.47
C GLU A 85 13.90 0.64 10.22
N LYS A 86 13.65 -0.64 9.87
CA LYS A 86 14.16 -1.84 10.58
C LYS A 86 13.97 -1.78 12.11
N ARG A 87 13.03 -0.97 12.58
CA ARG A 87 12.88 -0.66 14.00
C ARG A 87 12.15 -1.76 14.75
N THR A 88 11.31 -2.54 14.07
CA THR A 88 10.32 -3.42 14.72
C THR A 88 9.82 -4.48 13.75
N SER A 89 9.61 -5.73 14.21
CA SER A 89 8.96 -6.78 13.40
C SER A 89 7.42 -6.66 13.45
N VAL A 90 6.72 -7.29 12.50
CA VAL A 90 5.24 -7.36 12.52
C VAL A 90 4.74 -7.90 13.86
N ASP A 91 5.31 -8.98 14.37
CA ASP A 91 4.95 -9.56 15.67
C ASP A 91 5.07 -8.57 16.85
N GLN A 92 6.08 -7.69 16.81
CA GLN A 92 6.26 -6.68 17.84
C GLN A 92 5.23 -5.56 17.72
N LEU A 93 4.85 -5.19 16.49
CA LEU A 93 3.75 -4.24 16.25
C LEU A 93 2.40 -4.83 16.68
N GLU A 94 2.13 -6.10 16.35
CA GLU A 94 0.93 -6.82 16.82
C GLU A 94 0.85 -6.79 18.35
N LYS A 95 1.93 -7.18 19.04
CA LYS A 95 1.98 -7.15 20.51
C LYS A 95 1.76 -5.76 21.09
N LYS A 96 2.36 -4.73 20.47
CA LYS A 96 2.26 -3.35 20.96
C LYS A 96 0.86 -2.78 20.75
N PHE A 97 0.28 -2.98 19.56
CA PHE A 97 -0.90 -2.23 19.12
C PHE A 97 -2.21 -3.02 19.15
N LEU A 98 -2.16 -4.35 19.09
CA LEU A 98 -3.35 -5.22 19.18
C LEU A 98 -3.46 -5.87 20.56
N GLY A 99 -2.35 -5.94 21.32
CA GLY A 99 -2.28 -6.60 22.61
C GLY A 99 -2.55 -8.11 22.51
N ASN A 100 -2.59 -8.79 23.66
CA ASN A 100 -3.01 -10.19 23.73
C ASN A 100 -4.54 -10.28 23.62
N GLY A 101 -5.12 -9.93 22.47
CA GLY A 101 -6.45 -10.38 22.05
C GLY A 101 -7.67 -9.86 22.83
N ASN A 102 -7.57 -8.83 23.67
CA ASN A 102 -8.75 -8.25 24.33
C ASN A 102 -9.58 -7.42 23.33
N THR A 103 -10.36 -8.13 22.53
CA THR A 103 -11.40 -7.60 21.63
C THR A 103 -12.77 -7.80 22.26
N ASP A 104 -12.89 -7.57 23.57
CA ASP A 104 -14.07 -7.92 24.36
C ASP A 104 -15.03 -6.72 24.55
N SER A 105 -15.21 -5.93 23.50
CA SER A 105 -16.46 -5.18 23.36
C SER A 105 -17.42 -6.14 22.70
N GLY A 106 -18.43 -6.66 23.43
CA GLY A 106 -19.50 -7.52 22.87
C GLY A 106 -20.38 -6.87 21.80
N GLU A 107 -19.86 -5.87 21.10
CA GLU A 107 -20.43 -5.14 20.00
C GLU A 107 -20.05 -5.83 18.68
N LYS A 108 -20.96 -5.78 17.70
CA LYS A 108 -20.74 -6.39 16.39
C LYS A 108 -19.59 -5.69 15.65
N PRO A 109 -18.67 -6.45 15.01
CA PRO A 109 -17.63 -5.87 14.18
C PRO A 109 -18.22 -5.11 12.99
N GLN A 110 -17.53 -4.06 12.56
CA GLN A 110 -17.85 -3.32 11.35
C GLN A 110 -17.03 -3.88 10.19
N HIS A 111 -17.68 -4.08 9.04
CA HIS A 111 -17.05 -4.64 7.85
C HIS A 111 -16.90 -3.57 6.77
N ILE A 112 -15.68 -3.42 6.25
CA ILE A 112 -15.37 -2.56 5.11
C ILE A 112 -14.98 -3.47 3.94
N LYS A 113 -15.58 -3.26 2.77
CA LYS A 113 -15.25 -4.01 1.56
C LYS A 113 -14.57 -3.10 0.56
N LEU A 114 -13.36 -3.44 0.14
CA LEU A 114 -12.61 -2.65 -0.82
C LEU A 114 -11.71 -3.52 -1.70
N SER A 115 -11.39 -2.98 -2.86
CA SER A 115 -10.38 -3.54 -3.76
C SER A 115 -9.03 -2.91 -3.38
N LEU A 116 -8.02 -3.73 -3.11
CA LEU A 116 -6.66 -3.23 -2.97
C LEU A 116 -6.01 -3.06 -4.33
N SER A 117 -5.26 -1.97 -4.47
CA SER A 117 -4.33 -1.75 -5.57
C SER A 117 -3.27 -2.85 -5.61
N ALA A 118 -2.65 -3.01 -6.79
CA ALA A 118 -1.52 -3.92 -6.96
C ALA A 118 -0.31 -3.55 -6.05
N GLU A 119 -0.21 -2.30 -5.60
CA GLU A 119 0.79 -1.89 -4.62
C GLU A 119 0.44 -2.34 -3.21
N GLY A 120 -0.81 -2.10 -2.77
CA GLY A 120 -1.30 -2.58 -1.48
C GLY A 120 -1.16 -4.10 -1.32
N GLN A 121 -1.53 -4.86 -2.37
CA GLN A 121 -1.38 -6.32 -2.37
C GLN A 121 0.10 -6.76 -2.27
N ARG A 122 1.01 -6.06 -2.96
CA ARG A 122 2.46 -6.35 -2.86
C ARG A 122 2.99 -6.03 -1.47
N ASN A 123 2.55 -4.92 -0.89
CA ASN A 123 2.97 -4.52 0.45
C ASN A 123 2.52 -5.52 1.52
N LEU A 124 1.30 -6.07 1.40
CA LEU A 124 0.83 -7.14 2.29
C LEU A 124 1.65 -8.42 2.16
N LYS A 125 2.00 -8.82 0.93
CA LYS A 125 2.87 -9.98 0.69
C LYS A 125 4.26 -9.79 1.25
N ASP A 126 4.86 -8.62 1.06
CA ASP A 126 6.17 -8.27 1.64
C ASP A 126 6.17 -8.32 3.18
N LEU A 127 5.00 -8.08 3.79
CA LEU A 127 4.80 -8.12 5.24
C LEU A 127 4.37 -9.51 5.76
N GLU A 128 4.12 -10.48 4.88
CA GLU A 128 3.51 -11.78 5.23
C GLU A 128 2.15 -11.62 5.96
N MET A 129 1.36 -10.62 5.55
CA MET A 129 0.04 -10.28 6.13
C MET A 129 -1.11 -10.37 5.12
N ASP A 130 -0.94 -11.06 4.00
CA ASP A 130 -1.97 -11.24 2.98
C ASP A 130 -3.20 -11.99 3.50
N GLU A 131 -3.03 -12.89 4.48
CA GLU A 131 -4.13 -13.55 5.18
C GLU A 131 -4.62 -12.79 6.43
N LYS A 132 -3.92 -11.71 6.84
CA LYS A 132 -4.16 -10.94 8.07
C LYS A 132 -4.38 -9.45 7.80
N VAL A 133 -5.15 -9.14 6.75
CA VAL A 133 -5.33 -7.76 6.30
C VAL A 133 -6.02 -6.90 7.36
N SER A 134 -7.00 -7.46 8.07
CA SER A 134 -7.69 -6.76 9.17
C SER A 134 -6.73 -6.34 10.27
N GLU A 135 -5.82 -7.22 10.68
CA GLU A 135 -4.79 -6.95 11.67
C GLU A 135 -3.81 -5.88 11.17
N CYS A 136 -3.38 -5.96 9.92
CA CYS A 136 -2.49 -4.98 9.31
C CYS A 136 -3.10 -3.57 9.38
N VAL A 137 -4.37 -3.45 9.00
CA VAL A 137 -5.10 -2.18 9.03
C VAL A 137 -5.29 -1.66 10.45
N ARG A 138 -5.61 -2.54 11.41
CA ARG A 138 -5.77 -2.15 12.82
C ARG A 138 -4.46 -1.67 13.43
N ILE A 139 -3.34 -2.34 13.16
CA ILE A 139 -1.99 -1.89 13.56
C ILE A 139 -1.75 -0.49 13.02
N ALA A 140 -2.03 -0.27 11.74
CA ALA A 140 -1.78 1.00 11.09
C ALA A 140 -2.65 2.14 11.66
N ILE A 141 -3.94 1.89 11.90
CA ILE A 141 -4.85 2.86 12.54
C ILE A 141 -4.30 3.28 13.91
N ASN A 142 -3.85 2.31 14.71
CA ASN A 142 -3.27 2.59 16.02
C ASN A 142 -1.91 3.29 15.93
N LEU A 143 -1.11 2.99 14.92
CA LEU A 143 0.15 3.66 14.68
C LEU A 143 -0.06 5.11 14.23
N TYR A 144 -1.05 5.38 13.38
CA TYR A 144 -1.47 6.74 13.02
C TYR A 144 -1.93 7.52 14.26
N ASP A 145 -2.72 6.89 15.11
CA ASP A 145 -3.18 7.50 16.37
C ASP A 145 -1.99 7.89 17.26
N ASP A 146 -1.04 6.97 17.47
CA ASP A 146 0.22 7.22 18.23
C ASP A 146 1.02 8.38 17.61
N VAL A 147 1.21 8.38 16.29
CA VAL A 147 1.99 9.40 15.57
C VAL A 147 1.33 10.77 15.70
N ILE A 148 0.02 10.88 15.42
CA ILE A 148 -0.70 12.15 15.50
C ILE A 148 -0.66 12.71 16.93
N HIS A 149 -0.91 11.88 17.94
CA HIS A 149 -0.84 12.31 19.34
C HIS A 149 0.57 12.78 19.74
N SER A 150 1.64 12.17 19.19
CA SER A 150 3.01 12.63 19.43
C SER A 150 3.32 13.99 18.81
N TYR A 151 2.73 14.30 17.65
CA TYR A 151 2.86 15.62 17.01
C TYR A 151 2.07 16.71 17.75
N ASP A 152 0.87 16.40 18.26
CA ASP A 152 0.05 17.37 19.02
C ASP A 152 0.70 17.77 20.36
N LEU A 153 1.45 16.87 21.00
CA LEU A 153 2.18 17.16 22.25
C LEU A 153 3.42 18.04 22.01
N THR A 154 4.12 17.86 20.89
CA THR A 154 5.33 18.66 20.59
C THR A 154 5.02 20.10 20.20
N GLN A 155 3.85 20.36 19.57
CA GLN A 155 3.38 21.71 19.25
C GLN A 155 2.95 22.52 20.49
N ASN A 156 2.47 21.85 21.55
CA ASN A 156 2.03 22.51 22.80
C ASN A 156 3.17 22.66 23.84
N SER A 157 4.38 22.20 23.53
CA SER A 157 5.53 22.21 24.45
C SER A 157 6.49 23.38 24.26
N ASN A 158 6.11 24.42 23.50
CA ASN A 158 6.93 25.62 23.36
C ASN A 158 6.35 26.77 24.21
N PRO A 159 6.68 26.87 25.52
CA PRO A 159 6.49 28.12 26.23
C PRO A 159 7.56 29.07 25.71
N GLU A 160 7.16 30.02 24.86
CA GLU A 160 7.95 31.21 24.62
C GLU A 160 8.22 31.86 25.99
N ASN A 161 9.45 31.68 26.49
CA ASN A 161 10.05 32.57 27.45
C ASN A 161 10.24 33.92 26.75
N HIS A 162 9.22 34.77 26.87
CA HIS A 162 9.35 36.21 26.71
C HIS A 162 9.08 36.85 28.06
N ASP A 163 10.15 37.06 28.82
CA ASP A 163 10.33 38.17 29.75
C ASP A 163 11.76 38.71 29.60
#